data_AF-A0AA36B6E7-F1
#
_entry.id   AF-A0AA36B6E7-F1
#
_cell.length_a   1.000
_cell.length_b   1.000
_cell.length_c   1.000
_cell.angle_alpha   90.00
_cell.angle_beta   90.00
_cell.angle_gamma   90.00
#
_symmetry.space_group_name_H-M   'P 1'
#
loop_
_entity.id
_entity.type
_entity.pdbx_description
1 polymer ?
#
loop_
_entity_poly.entity_id
_entity_poly.type
_entity_poly.pdbx_seq_one_letter_code
_entity_poly.pdbx_strand_id
1 'polypeptide(L)'
;MAYLLLKGAPLPSEINDVVVKNLIDQFNEDATCNEENIVNEIAILDFINRIFIADQSPDIKMLFMKHGILLKIESVLDKLEEHNGHLFPLLSMASLSVLYHLSTVPKICSAISANQNFVHLLFSALKRNESDYTNKFAVSCLCNFTWFDPDLCLLFDKLSGSEILLKTAKASSQLVKIDVLKIFCNFCLETNLIKHSAINSADILKFVIEICNEYLENKLQFGNKVDSLLKYCMLYLSNAIFKNRNIKKHFYILGGTKMIARLLYLCPASMLCRPFIQGVVKHLVYLKRKDPSQNILKEKLHQHTKTYLPALRTVEENLADFRLYDGCDEDPEMKCTNYLKKSNGYDIREKPFKLQDGCYQYGAQVPFIKDTTHAILANKTNWLTEIGQTVCGMLNSRRNCTLYFGISNTYKVVGVHLSREEKDKFRLHCDQIFTQMIKPLIISNVTVDFKPVLNAKKTSSNLHIIEISTFAQESFHSFKGKCYFRHNGETQLVGAEMLRLMVIGAELEKWKLEEKKWKDELDRLTTIQARSNYKTLMSPV
;
A
#
# COMPACT_ATOMS: atom_id res chain seq x y z
N MET A 1 24.43 6.84 -33.27
CA MET A 1 25.61 6.63 -32.38
C MET A 1 25.41 7.34 -31.03
N ALA A 2 24.92 8.58 -31.00
CA ALA A 2 24.59 9.34 -29.77
C ALA A 2 23.65 8.60 -28.80
N TYR A 3 22.60 7.92 -29.30
CA TYR A 3 21.71 7.11 -28.45
C TYR A 3 22.42 6.01 -27.65
N LEU A 4 23.39 5.33 -28.27
CA LEU A 4 24.17 4.28 -27.57
C LEU A 4 25.13 4.89 -26.54
N LEU A 5 25.68 6.06 -26.83
CA LEU A 5 26.56 6.79 -25.90
C LEU A 5 25.80 7.24 -24.65
N LEU A 6 24.60 7.80 -24.83
CA LEU A 6 23.79 8.24 -23.70
C LEU A 6 23.22 7.07 -22.91
N LYS A 7 22.68 6.02 -23.55
CA LYS A 7 22.06 4.87 -22.88
C LYS A 7 23.00 4.15 -21.89
N GLY A 8 24.30 4.15 -22.16
CA GLY A 8 25.33 3.59 -21.29
C GLY A 8 26.08 4.61 -20.42
N ALA A 9 25.82 5.91 -20.59
CA ALA A 9 26.53 6.95 -19.85
C ALA A 9 26.22 6.84 -18.34
N PRO A 10 27.24 6.95 -17.46
CA PRO A 10 27.02 7.06 -16.04
C PRO A 10 26.24 8.35 -15.73
N LEU A 11 25.35 8.29 -14.74
CA LEU A 11 24.69 9.48 -14.25
C LEU A 11 25.73 10.41 -13.60
N PRO A 12 25.61 11.74 -13.75
CA PRO A 12 26.47 12.69 -13.06
C PRO A 12 26.40 12.48 -11.54
N SER A 13 27.54 12.65 -10.84
CA SER A 13 27.55 12.59 -9.37
C SER A 13 26.78 13.73 -8.71
N GLU A 14 26.59 14.83 -9.43
CA GLU A 14 25.81 15.98 -9.01
C GLU A 14 25.01 16.54 -10.19
N ILE A 15 23.73 16.80 -10.00
CA ILE A 15 22.83 17.37 -11.01
C ILE A 15 22.52 18.80 -10.59
N ASN A 16 23.16 19.76 -11.25
CA ASN A 16 23.03 21.19 -10.97
C ASN A 16 22.44 21.97 -12.15
N ASP A 17 22.20 23.26 -11.95
CA ASP A 17 21.55 24.17 -12.93
C ASP A 17 22.25 24.17 -14.29
N VAL A 18 23.58 24.12 -14.31
CA VAL A 18 24.38 24.14 -15.54
C VAL A 18 24.21 22.84 -16.33
N VAL A 19 24.25 21.68 -15.65
CA VAL A 19 24.05 20.37 -16.29
C VAL A 19 22.66 20.29 -16.91
N VAL A 20 21.63 20.67 -16.17
CA VAL A 20 20.26 20.65 -16.67
C VAL A 20 20.08 21.62 -17.84
N LYS A 21 20.60 22.84 -17.73
CA LYS A 21 20.54 23.82 -18.82
C LYS A 21 21.18 23.28 -20.10
N ASN A 22 22.41 22.75 -20.02
CA ASN A 22 23.11 22.22 -21.18
C ASN A 22 22.36 21.06 -21.84
N LEU A 23 21.72 20.19 -21.05
CA LEU A 23 20.90 19.10 -21.58
C LEU A 23 19.66 19.63 -22.33
N ILE A 24 19.02 20.67 -21.82
CA ILE A 24 17.86 21.28 -22.49
C ILE A 24 18.28 22.08 -23.72
N ASP A 25 19.40 22.80 -23.66
CA ASP A 25 19.95 23.53 -24.80
C ASP A 25 20.27 22.54 -25.95
N GLN A 26 20.92 21.41 -25.64
CA GLN A 26 21.12 20.31 -26.62
C GLN A 26 19.80 19.76 -27.17
N PHE A 27 18.77 19.67 -26.33
CA PHE A 27 17.45 19.22 -26.79
C PHE A 27 16.79 20.24 -27.74
N ASN A 28 17.18 21.52 -27.68
CA ASN A 28 16.61 22.60 -28.48
C ASN A 28 17.37 22.87 -29.79
N GLU A 29 18.65 22.49 -29.90
CA GLU A 29 19.50 22.78 -31.07
C GLU A 29 19.02 22.09 -32.36
N ASP A 30 18.29 20.97 -32.26
CA ASP A 30 17.86 20.16 -33.40
C ASP A 30 16.37 20.36 -33.76
N ALA A 31 16.05 21.39 -34.55
CA ALA A 31 14.66 21.70 -34.93
C ALA A 31 14.13 20.90 -36.14
N THR A 32 14.98 20.22 -36.91
CA THR A 32 14.57 19.54 -38.14
C THR A 32 14.05 18.11 -37.86
N CYS A 33 12.94 17.73 -38.47
CA CYS A 33 12.30 16.42 -38.28
C CYS A 33 12.96 15.33 -39.16
N ASN A 34 14.27 15.12 -39.03
CA ASN A 34 14.95 13.99 -39.66
C ASN A 34 15.10 12.83 -38.65
N GLU A 35 15.33 11.60 -39.13
CA GLU A 35 15.42 10.41 -38.27
C GLU A 35 16.57 10.51 -37.25
N GLU A 36 17.69 11.14 -37.62
CA GLU A 36 18.85 11.31 -36.74
C GLU A 36 18.49 12.17 -35.51
N ASN A 37 17.78 13.26 -35.72
CA ASN A 37 17.33 14.15 -34.66
C ASN A 37 16.31 13.45 -33.76
N ILE A 38 15.38 12.68 -34.31
CA ILE A 38 14.44 11.88 -33.51
C ILE A 38 15.20 10.90 -32.59
N VAL A 39 16.24 10.24 -33.09
CA VAL A 39 17.08 9.34 -32.28
C VAL A 39 17.81 10.11 -31.16
N ASN A 40 18.30 11.33 -31.44
CA ASN A 40 18.91 12.19 -30.43
C ASN A 40 17.90 12.63 -29.36
N GLU A 41 16.70 13.05 -29.76
CA GLU A 41 15.62 13.42 -28.84
C GLU A 41 15.23 12.25 -27.92
N ILE A 42 15.07 11.05 -28.48
CA ILE A 42 14.82 9.83 -27.68
C ILE A 42 15.95 9.60 -26.67
N ALA A 43 17.20 9.78 -27.08
CA ALA A 43 18.37 9.57 -26.23
C ALA A 43 18.42 10.54 -25.04
N ILE A 44 18.15 11.83 -25.31
CA ILE A 44 18.11 12.88 -24.29
C ILE A 44 16.97 12.62 -23.32
N LEU A 45 15.76 12.32 -23.82
CA LEU A 45 14.61 12.01 -22.98
C LEU A 45 14.83 10.77 -22.11
N ASP A 46 15.45 9.71 -22.65
CA ASP A 46 15.82 8.52 -21.87
C ASP A 46 16.82 8.85 -20.76
N PHE A 47 17.81 9.71 -21.05
CA PHE A 47 18.78 10.15 -20.05
C PHE A 47 18.12 10.96 -18.93
N ILE A 48 17.23 11.90 -19.27
CA ILE A 48 16.42 12.66 -18.29
C ILE A 48 15.56 11.71 -17.45
N ASN A 49 14.96 10.70 -18.08
CA ASN A 49 14.14 9.71 -17.37
C ASN A 49 14.98 8.93 -16.34
N ARG A 50 16.21 8.53 -16.69
CA ARG A 50 17.13 7.88 -15.76
C ARG A 50 17.54 8.79 -14.60
N ILE A 51 17.73 10.08 -14.85
CA ILE A 51 17.93 11.09 -13.80
C ILE A 51 16.75 11.08 -12.82
N PHE A 52 15.51 11.17 -13.31
CA PHE A 52 14.31 11.20 -12.44
C PHE A 52 14.05 9.89 -11.69
N ILE A 53 14.49 8.76 -12.23
CA ILE A 53 14.40 7.48 -11.53
C ILE A 53 15.44 7.40 -10.41
N ALA A 54 16.67 7.86 -10.67
CA ALA A 54 17.76 7.82 -9.70
C ALA A 54 17.59 8.85 -8.59
N ASP A 55 17.08 10.03 -8.92
CA ASP A 55 16.81 11.10 -7.97
C ASP A 55 15.34 11.54 -8.05
N GLN A 56 14.59 11.13 -7.03
CA GLN A 56 13.16 11.41 -6.90
C GLN A 56 12.88 12.82 -6.36
N SER A 57 13.93 13.61 -6.05
CA SER A 57 13.80 14.94 -5.45
C SER A 57 12.94 15.88 -6.31
N PRO A 58 11.95 16.57 -5.71
CA PRO A 58 11.21 17.62 -6.38
C PRO A 58 12.09 18.74 -6.95
N ASP A 59 13.22 19.04 -6.31
CA ASP A 59 14.09 20.17 -6.68
C ASP A 59 14.71 19.99 -8.07
N ILE A 60 15.15 18.77 -8.40
CA ILE A 60 15.68 18.46 -9.73
C ILE A 60 14.58 18.60 -10.78
N LYS A 61 13.37 18.10 -10.52
CA LYS A 61 12.24 18.25 -11.45
C LYS A 61 11.89 19.72 -11.67
N MET A 62 11.93 20.54 -10.61
CA MET A 62 11.74 21.99 -10.70
C MET A 62 12.85 22.69 -11.49
N LEU A 63 14.08 22.17 -11.47
CA LEU A 63 15.18 22.67 -12.27
C LEU A 63 14.95 22.44 -13.77
N PHE A 64 14.53 21.23 -14.15
CA PHE A 64 14.15 20.92 -15.53
C PHE A 64 12.97 21.80 -16.02
N MET A 65 12.00 22.04 -15.14
CA MET A 65 10.90 22.97 -15.40
C MET A 65 11.38 24.40 -15.67
N LYS A 66 12.30 24.91 -14.84
CA LYS A 66 12.89 26.24 -15.00
C LYS A 66 13.56 26.42 -16.36
N HIS A 67 14.18 25.36 -16.88
CA HIS A 67 14.85 25.37 -18.18
C HIS A 67 13.94 25.03 -19.37
N GLY A 68 12.63 24.87 -19.17
CA GLY A 68 11.67 24.79 -20.28
C GLY A 68 11.43 23.39 -20.85
N ILE A 69 11.72 22.32 -20.10
CA ILE A 69 11.47 20.93 -20.56
C ILE A 69 10.03 20.70 -21.06
N LEU A 70 9.04 21.35 -20.45
CA LEU A 70 7.64 21.17 -20.84
C LEU A 70 7.35 21.66 -22.24
N LEU A 71 7.83 22.87 -22.60
CA LEU A 71 7.60 23.42 -23.95
C LEU A 71 8.17 22.50 -25.02
N LYS A 72 9.29 21.85 -24.72
CA LYS A 72 9.91 20.91 -25.64
C LYS A 72 9.12 19.58 -25.71
N ILE A 73 8.66 19.03 -24.58
CA ILE A 73 7.78 17.85 -24.57
C ILE A 73 6.48 18.14 -25.34
N GLU A 74 5.88 19.32 -25.12
CA GLU A 74 4.68 19.76 -25.83
C GLU A 74 4.90 19.80 -27.34
N SER A 75 5.97 20.46 -27.80
CA SER A 75 6.33 20.52 -29.21
C SER A 75 6.58 19.13 -29.82
N VAL A 76 7.22 18.23 -29.09
CA VAL A 76 7.45 16.85 -29.55
C VAL A 76 6.11 16.13 -29.70
N LEU A 77 5.23 16.20 -28.70
CA LEU A 77 3.95 15.52 -28.71
C LEU A 77 2.99 16.06 -29.79
N ASP A 78 3.06 17.36 -30.08
CA ASP A 78 2.30 18.03 -31.13
C ASP A 78 2.73 17.53 -32.53
N LYS A 79 4.04 17.46 -32.80
CA LYS A 79 4.61 16.92 -34.05
C LYS A 79 4.26 15.46 -34.30
N LEU A 80 3.94 14.68 -33.26
CA LEU A 80 3.51 13.28 -33.42
C LEU A 80 2.17 13.17 -34.16
N GLU A 81 1.35 14.22 -34.20
CA GLU A 81 0.08 14.17 -34.93
C GLU A 81 0.27 14.17 -36.45
N GLU A 82 1.37 14.73 -36.94
CA GLU A 82 1.61 14.94 -38.37
C GLU A 82 2.39 13.80 -39.03
N HIS A 83 2.98 12.89 -38.27
CA HIS A 83 3.96 11.94 -38.78
C HIS A 83 3.75 10.48 -38.34
N ASN A 84 3.87 9.54 -39.29
CA ASN A 84 3.64 8.09 -39.11
C ASN A 84 4.93 7.23 -39.19
N GLY A 85 6.10 7.81 -38.91
CA GLY A 85 7.37 7.09 -38.88
C GLY A 85 7.50 6.04 -37.76
N HIS A 86 8.37 5.05 -37.96
CA HIS A 86 8.55 3.90 -37.06
C HIS A 86 9.18 4.25 -35.69
N LEU A 87 9.86 5.40 -35.57
CA LEU A 87 10.48 5.87 -34.33
C LEU A 87 9.54 6.66 -33.42
N PHE A 88 8.42 7.16 -33.94
CA PHE A 88 7.51 8.02 -33.19
C PHE A 88 6.87 7.36 -31.97
N PRO A 89 6.48 6.07 -31.98
CA PRO A 89 6.01 5.40 -30.76
C PRO A 89 7.05 5.41 -29.63
N LEU A 90 8.34 5.33 -29.96
CA LEU A 90 9.42 5.39 -28.96
C LEU A 90 9.61 6.82 -28.43
N LEU A 91 9.56 7.82 -29.32
CA LEU A 91 9.64 9.23 -28.94
C LEU A 91 8.44 9.66 -28.07
N SER A 92 7.24 9.24 -28.45
CA SER A 92 5.99 9.38 -27.70
C SER A 92 6.13 8.78 -26.30
N MET A 93 6.55 7.52 -26.21
CA MET A 93 6.76 6.83 -24.93
C MET A 93 7.80 7.54 -24.05
N ALA A 94 8.94 7.95 -24.61
CA ALA A 94 9.99 8.64 -23.87
C ALA A 94 9.50 10.00 -23.32
N SER A 95 8.80 10.78 -24.16
CA SER A 95 8.23 12.07 -23.80
C SER A 95 7.19 11.94 -22.69
N LEU A 96 6.28 10.97 -22.81
CA LEU A 96 5.25 10.69 -21.81
C LEU A 96 5.83 10.15 -20.50
N SER A 97 6.93 9.39 -20.55
CA SER A 97 7.62 8.92 -19.33
C SER A 97 8.21 10.10 -18.55
N VAL A 98 8.89 11.03 -19.23
CA VAL A 98 9.42 12.24 -18.59
C VAL A 98 8.27 13.09 -18.03
N LEU A 99 7.20 13.30 -18.80
CA LEU A 99 6.00 14.02 -18.35
C LEU A 99 5.35 13.37 -17.12
N TYR A 100 5.29 12.03 -17.08
CA TYR A 100 4.79 11.28 -15.93
C TYR A 100 5.62 11.59 -14.68
N HIS A 101 6.94 11.53 -14.74
CA HIS A 101 7.79 11.84 -13.59
C HIS A 101 7.65 13.30 -13.14
N LEU A 102 7.51 14.25 -14.07
CA LEU A 102 7.24 15.65 -13.75
C LEU A 102 5.89 15.81 -13.03
N SER A 103 4.84 15.13 -13.51
CA SER A 103 3.48 15.19 -12.95
C SER A 103 3.35 14.65 -11.51
N THR A 104 4.37 13.95 -10.99
CA THR A 104 4.40 13.51 -9.59
C THR A 104 4.60 14.64 -8.58
N VAL A 105 5.06 15.81 -9.02
CA VAL A 105 5.26 16.98 -8.17
C VAL A 105 4.01 17.87 -8.25
N PRO A 106 3.29 18.13 -7.13
CA PRO A 106 2.02 18.84 -7.15
C PRO A 106 2.08 20.21 -7.85
N LYS A 107 3.13 21.01 -7.56
CA LYS A 107 3.31 22.34 -8.18
C LYS A 107 3.47 22.28 -9.69
N ILE A 108 4.21 21.28 -10.18
CA ILE A 108 4.43 21.06 -11.62
C ILE A 108 3.13 20.57 -12.25
N CYS A 109 2.45 19.63 -11.59
CA CYS A 109 1.17 19.09 -12.02
C CYS A 109 0.13 20.20 -12.24
N SER A 110 -0.03 21.12 -11.28
CA SER A 110 -0.95 22.26 -11.42
C SER A 110 -0.56 23.21 -12.57
N ALA A 111 0.73 23.39 -12.84
CA ALA A 111 1.19 24.19 -13.98
C ALA A 111 0.88 23.50 -15.31
N ILE A 112 1.03 22.17 -15.38
CA ILE A 112 0.69 21.39 -16.58
C ILE A 112 -0.82 21.36 -16.78
N SER A 113 -1.62 21.15 -15.73
CA SER A 113 -3.08 21.07 -15.84
C SER A 113 -3.71 22.40 -16.27
N ALA A 114 -3.11 23.52 -15.85
CA ALA A 114 -3.51 24.85 -16.31
C ALA A 114 -3.32 25.04 -17.83
N ASN A 115 -2.35 24.35 -18.44
CA ASN A 115 -2.22 24.28 -19.90
C ASN A 115 -3.08 23.12 -20.44
N GLN A 116 -4.31 23.46 -20.85
CA GLN A 116 -5.27 22.49 -21.41
C GLN A 116 -4.71 21.71 -22.60
N ASN A 117 -3.74 22.27 -23.34
CA ASN A 117 -3.15 21.62 -24.51
C ASN A 117 -2.51 20.26 -24.17
N PHE A 118 -1.86 20.13 -23.01
CA PHE A 118 -1.29 18.84 -22.59
C PHE A 118 -2.36 17.76 -22.43
N VAL A 119 -3.55 18.13 -21.93
CA VAL A 119 -4.66 17.18 -21.80
C VAL A 119 -5.16 16.74 -23.17
N HIS A 120 -5.22 17.66 -24.14
CA HIS A 120 -5.52 17.33 -25.54
C HIS A 120 -4.50 16.36 -26.13
N LEU A 121 -3.20 16.67 -26.01
CA LEU A 121 -2.11 15.84 -26.54
C LEU A 121 -2.10 14.43 -25.90
N LEU A 122 -2.38 14.33 -24.59
CA LEU A 122 -2.52 13.05 -23.91
C LEU A 122 -3.68 12.23 -24.47
N PHE A 123 -4.83 12.84 -24.71
CA PHE A 123 -5.95 12.14 -25.35
C PHE A 123 -5.68 11.77 -26.80
N SER A 124 -4.99 12.61 -27.56
CA SER A 124 -4.53 12.26 -28.91
C SER A 124 -3.62 11.04 -28.88
N ALA A 125 -2.67 10.97 -27.95
CA ALA A 125 -1.80 9.79 -27.77
C ALA A 125 -2.62 8.52 -27.45
N LEU A 126 -3.61 8.62 -26.55
CA LEU A 126 -4.50 7.50 -26.23
C LEU A 126 -5.37 7.06 -27.41
N LYS A 127 -5.85 7.99 -28.25
CA LYS A 127 -6.61 7.68 -29.46
C LYS A 127 -5.78 6.90 -30.49
N ARG A 128 -4.48 7.22 -30.61
CA ARG A 128 -3.55 6.52 -31.51
C ARG A 128 -3.27 5.08 -31.04
N ASN A 129 -3.38 4.81 -29.73
CA ASN A 129 -3.22 3.47 -29.15
C ASN A 129 -1.92 2.78 -29.61
N GLU A 130 -0.81 3.52 -29.59
CA GLU A 130 0.47 3.11 -30.18
C GLU A 130 1.09 1.88 -29.49
N SER A 131 1.03 1.84 -28.16
CA SER A 131 1.52 0.72 -27.35
C SER A 131 0.92 0.75 -25.93
N ASP A 132 0.96 -0.39 -25.23
CA ASP A 132 0.51 -0.48 -23.84
C ASP A 132 1.35 0.42 -22.90
N TYR A 133 2.64 0.58 -23.20
CA TYR A 133 3.53 1.46 -22.42
C TYR A 133 3.20 2.94 -22.62
N THR A 134 2.98 3.36 -23.87
CA THR A 134 2.52 4.71 -24.21
C THR A 134 1.21 5.02 -23.47
N ASN A 135 0.23 4.11 -23.58
CA ASN A 135 -1.06 4.24 -22.91
C ASN A 135 -0.89 4.33 -21.39
N LYS A 136 -0.04 3.49 -20.81
CA LYS A 136 0.24 3.51 -19.38
C LYS A 136 0.74 4.87 -18.94
N PHE A 137 1.79 5.41 -19.56
CA PHE A 137 2.32 6.71 -19.14
C PHE A 137 1.32 7.84 -19.35
N ALA A 138 0.59 7.86 -20.47
CA ALA A 138 -0.43 8.86 -20.72
C ALA A 138 -1.56 8.81 -19.68
N VAL A 139 -2.11 7.63 -19.38
CA VAL A 139 -3.14 7.47 -18.35
C VAL A 139 -2.59 7.80 -16.96
N SER A 140 -1.37 7.40 -16.62
CA SER A 140 -0.77 7.75 -15.32
C SER A 140 -0.57 9.27 -15.16
N CYS A 141 -0.23 10.00 -16.23
CA CYS A 141 -0.20 11.47 -16.21
C CYS A 141 -1.60 12.04 -15.91
N LEU A 142 -2.63 11.60 -16.65
CA LEU A 142 -4.02 12.01 -16.42
C LEU A 142 -4.49 11.65 -15.00
N CYS A 143 -4.06 10.53 -14.45
CA CYS A 143 -4.35 10.13 -13.07
C CYS A 143 -3.74 11.10 -12.05
N ASN A 144 -2.50 11.54 -12.25
CA ASN A 144 -1.88 12.54 -11.38
C ASN A 144 -2.58 13.89 -11.53
N PHE A 145 -2.92 14.28 -12.75
CA PHE A 145 -3.60 15.55 -13.03
C PHE A 145 -4.95 15.62 -12.31
N THR A 146 -5.78 14.59 -12.49
CA THR A 146 -7.11 14.52 -11.84
C THR A 146 -7.06 14.37 -10.33
N TRP A 147 -5.92 13.97 -9.76
CA TRP A 147 -5.73 13.93 -8.32
C TRP A 147 -5.42 15.32 -7.73
N PHE A 148 -4.63 16.12 -8.43
CA PHE A 148 -4.20 17.44 -7.96
C PHE A 148 -5.09 18.59 -8.43
N ASP A 149 -5.84 18.40 -9.53
CA ASP A 149 -6.73 19.38 -10.12
C ASP A 149 -8.09 18.73 -10.44
N PRO A 150 -9.03 18.74 -9.47
CA PRO A 150 -10.33 18.12 -9.64
C PRO A 150 -11.21 18.80 -10.72
N ASP A 151 -10.95 20.05 -11.08
CA ASP A 151 -11.74 20.77 -12.09
C ASP A 151 -11.47 20.26 -13.52
N LEU A 152 -10.37 19.53 -13.72
CA LEU A 152 -10.07 18.86 -15.00
C LEU A 152 -11.16 17.90 -15.46
N CYS A 153 -11.99 17.37 -14.57
CA CYS A 153 -13.10 16.50 -14.95
C CYS A 153 -14.04 17.19 -15.97
N LEU A 154 -14.22 18.51 -15.86
CA LEU A 154 -15.03 19.30 -16.79
C LEU A 154 -14.41 19.36 -18.19
N LEU A 155 -13.07 19.38 -18.27
CA LEU A 155 -12.36 19.32 -19.55
C LEU A 155 -12.45 17.92 -20.16
N PHE A 156 -12.35 16.86 -19.35
CA PHE A 156 -12.47 15.49 -19.83
C PHE A 156 -13.82 15.25 -20.50
N ASP A 157 -14.90 15.80 -19.96
CA ASP A 157 -16.23 15.71 -20.58
C ASP A 157 -16.25 16.35 -21.98
N LYS A 158 -15.73 17.57 -22.12
CA LYS A 158 -15.65 18.29 -23.40
C LYS A 158 -14.86 17.53 -24.48
N LEU A 159 -13.90 16.71 -24.08
CA LEU A 159 -13.00 15.98 -24.98
C LEU A 159 -13.42 14.53 -25.24
N SER A 160 -14.62 14.12 -24.80
CA SER A 160 -15.05 12.72 -24.78
C SER A 160 -14.06 11.81 -24.04
N GLY A 161 -13.39 12.37 -23.04
CA GLY A 161 -12.29 11.75 -22.31
C GLY A 161 -12.69 10.43 -21.65
N SER A 162 -13.90 10.33 -21.11
CA SER A 162 -14.41 9.08 -20.54
C SER A 162 -14.54 7.96 -21.57
N GLU A 163 -14.96 8.27 -22.80
CA GLU A 163 -15.07 7.29 -23.88
C GLU A 163 -13.69 6.80 -24.32
N ILE A 164 -12.74 7.73 -24.48
CA ILE A 164 -11.35 7.43 -24.85
C ILE A 164 -10.70 6.54 -23.78
N LEU A 165 -10.87 6.90 -22.50
CA LEU A 165 -10.33 6.12 -21.38
C LEU A 165 -10.93 4.71 -21.32
N LEU A 166 -12.23 4.57 -21.54
CA LEU A 166 -12.88 3.25 -21.57
C LEU A 166 -12.37 2.39 -22.74
N LYS A 167 -12.28 2.97 -23.93
CA LYS A 167 -11.73 2.27 -25.11
C LYS A 167 -10.29 1.82 -24.86
N THR A 168 -9.47 2.71 -24.30
CA THR A 168 -8.07 2.45 -23.93
C THR A 168 -7.99 1.31 -22.90
N ALA A 169 -8.75 1.40 -21.80
CA ALA A 169 -8.72 0.42 -20.73
C ALA A 169 -9.15 -0.98 -21.20
N LYS A 170 -10.12 -1.08 -22.12
CA LYS A 170 -10.55 -2.35 -22.71
C LYS A 170 -9.48 -2.99 -23.59
N ALA A 171 -8.67 -2.19 -24.28
CA ALA A 171 -7.60 -2.66 -25.17
C ALA A 171 -6.24 -2.87 -24.49
N SER A 172 -6.07 -2.44 -23.23
CA SER A 172 -4.78 -2.35 -22.55
C SER A 172 -4.63 -3.33 -21.37
N SER A 173 -3.43 -3.38 -20.81
CA SER A 173 -3.08 -4.23 -19.67
C SER A 173 -3.78 -3.83 -18.37
N GLN A 174 -3.68 -4.72 -17.36
CA GLN A 174 -4.27 -4.49 -16.04
C GLN A 174 -3.74 -3.23 -15.34
N LEU A 175 -2.50 -2.82 -15.62
CA LEU A 175 -1.93 -1.60 -15.03
C LEU A 175 -2.63 -0.35 -15.57
N VAL A 176 -2.90 -0.30 -16.87
CA VAL A 176 -3.65 0.79 -17.49
C VAL A 176 -5.08 0.82 -16.96
N LYS A 177 -5.75 -0.34 -16.86
CA LYS A 177 -7.09 -0.45 -16.26
C LYS A 177 -7.14 0.11 -14.84
N ILE A 178 -6.13 -0.18 -14.02
CA ILE A 178 -6.04 0.34 -12.65
C ILE A 178 -5.97 1.88 -12.64
N ASP A 179 -5.13 2.48 -13.47
CA ASP A 179 -4.99 3.95 -13.48
C ASP A 179 -6.23 4.64 -14.08
N VAL A 180 -6.88 4.03 -15.08
CA VAL A 180 -8.19 4.51 -15.57
C VAL A 180 -9.25 4.46 -14.46
N LEU A 181 -9.30 3.39 -13.67
CA LEU A 181 -10.23 3.30 -12.54
C LEU A 181 -9.93 4.34 -11.45
N LYS A 182 -8.65 4.67 -11.20
CA LYS A 182 -8.28 5.76 -10.28
C LYS A 182 -8.82 7.10 -10.76
N ILE A 183 -8.66 7.42 -12.05
CA ILE A 183 -9.22 8.63 -12.66
C ILE A 183 -10.74 8.68 -12.41
N PHE A 184 -11.45 7.58 -12.70
CA PHE A 184 -12.89 7.52 -12.45
C PHE A 184 -13.27 7.60 -10.95
N CYS A 185 -12.43 7.08 -10.05
CA CYS A 185 -12.63 7.26 -8.61
C CYS A 185 -12.50 8.73 -8.21
N ASN A 186 -11.49 9.44 -8.74
CA ASN A 186 -11.27 10.86 -8.48
C ASN A 186 -12.48 11.68 -8.93
N PHE A 187 -13.04 11.35 -10.10
CA PHE A 187 -14.24 12.00 -10.63
C PHE A 187 -15.46 11.86 -9.71
N CYS A 188 -15.57 10.75 -8.99
CA CYS A 188 -16.66 10.50 -8.04
C CYS A 188 -16.42 11.09 -6.65
N LEU A 189 -15.23 11.63 -6.33
CA LEU A 189 -15.00 12.29 -5.04
C LEU A 189 -15.58 13.71 -5.02
N GLU A 190 -15.59 14.38 -6.16
CA GLU A 190 -16.12 15.73 -6.27
C GLU A 190 -17.65 15.74 -6.31
N THR A 191 -18.24 16.08 -5.17
CA THR A 191 -19.69 16.07 -4.95
C THR A 191 -20.48 16.99 -5.89
N ASN A 192 -19.83 18.00 -6.48
CA ASN A 192 -20.44 18.89 -7.46
C ASN A 192 -20.50 18.28 -8.87
N LEU A 193 -19.55 17.40 -9.23
CA LEU A 193 -19.50 16.76 -10.55
C LEU A 193 -20.50 15.62 -10.72
N ILE A 194 -20.87 14.93 -9.63
CA ILE A 194 -21.93 13.89 -9.64
C ILE A 194 -23.29 14.47 -10.06
N LYS A 195 -23.51 15.79 -9.90
CA LYS A 195 -24.74 16.46 -10.36
C LYS A 195 -24.77 16.68 -11.87
N HIS A 196 -23.61 16.68 -12.53
CA HIS A 196 -23.52 16.85 -13.97
C HIS A 196 -23.61 15.48 -14.65
N SER A 197 -24.63 15.31 -15.48
CA SER A 197 -24.85 14.17 -16.39
C SER A 197 -23.73 13.93 -17.42
N ALA A 198 -22.65 14.71 -17.34
CA ALA A 198 -21.48 14.75 -18.20
C ALA A 198 -20.77 13.39 -18.30
N ILE A 199 -20.39 12.83 -17.16
CA ILE A 199 -19.65 11.56 -17.17
C ILE A 199 -20.62 10.43 -17.50
N ASN A 200 -20.33 9.70 -18.58
CA ASN A 200 -21.07 8.53 -19.06
C ASN A 200 -21.01 7.37 -18.03
N SER A 201 -21.71 7.55 -16.93
CA SER A 201 -21.67 6.71 -15.74
C SER A 201 -22.23 5.32 -16.01
N ALA A 202 -23.11 5.15 -17.01
CA ALA A 202 -23.65 3.86 -17.39
C ALA A 202 -22.60 2.95 -18.04
N ASP A 203 -21.82 3.46 -18.98
CA ASP A 203 -20.77 2.68 -19.65
C ASP A 203 -19.60 2.38 -18.73
N ILE A 204 -19.20 3.34 -17.88
CA ILE A 204 -18.18 3.09 -16.86
C ILE A 204 -18.67 2.03 -15.88
N LEU A 205 -19.92 2.13 -15.42
CA LEU A 205 -20.51 1.13 -14.51
C LEU A 205 -20.56 -0.26 -15.13
N LYS A 206 -20.96 -0.35 -16.40
CA LYS A 206 -20.95 -1.60 -17.17
C LYS A 206 -19.54 -2.19 -17.25
N PHE A 207 -18.55 -1.37 -17.58
CA PHE A 207 -17.14 -1.78 -17.63
C PHE A 207 -16.63 -2.30 -16.28
N VAL A 208 -16.94 -1.63 -15.17
CA VAL A 208 -16.53 -2.08 -13.83
C VAL A 208 -17.19 -3.41 -13.46
N ILE A 209 -18.47 -3.59 -13.80
CA ILE A 209 -19.19 -4.85 -13.57
C ILE A 209 -18.60 -5.99 -14.43
N GLU A 210 -18.25 -5.71 -15.70
CA GLU A 210 -17.59 -6.67 -16.59
C GLU A 210 -16.26 -7.16 -15.98
N ILE A 211 -15.39 -6.24 -15.51
CA ILE A 211 -14.14 -6.62 -14.83
C ILE A 211 -14.39 -7.53 -13.62
N CYS A 212 -15.37 -7.18 -12.80
CA CYS A 212 -15.70 -7.94 -11.60
C CYS A 212 -16.27 -9.33 -11.93
N ASN A 213 -17.06 -9.45 -13.00
CA ASN A 213 -17.57 -10.74 -13.44
C ASN A 213 -16.48 -11.61 -14.06
N GLU A 214 -15.60 -11.04 -14.89
CA GLU A 214 -14.40 -11.72 -15.41
C GLU A 214 -13.56 -12.30 -14.24
N TYR A 215 -13.39 -11.51 -13.17
CA TYR A 215 -12.72 -11.95 -11.96
C TYR A 215 -13.42 -13.13 -11.26
N LEU A 216 -14.76 -13.10 -11.19
CA LEU A 216 -15.57 -14.17 -10.62
C LEU A 216 -15.56 -15.46 -11.46
N GLU A 217 -15.41 -15.34 -12.78
CA GLU A 217 -15.46 -16.46 -13.72
C GLU A 217 -14.11 -17.18 -13.84
N ASN A 218 -13.00 -16.44 -13.80
CA ASN A 218 -11.64 -16.98 -13.92
C ASN A 218 -11.13 -17.73 -12.67
N LYS A 219 -12.04 -18.24 -11.81
CA LYS A 219 -11.77 -19.06 -10.62
C LYS A 219 -10.59 -18.54 -9.77
N LEU A 220 -10.65 -17.27 -9.36
CA LEU A 220 -9.87 -16.69 -8.26
C LEU A 220 -8.36 -17.06 -8.23
N GLN A 221 -7.63 -16.78 -9.31
CA GLN A 221 -6.18 -16.69 -9.18
C GLN A 221 -5.81 -15.39 -8.47
N PHE A 222 -5.67 -15.47 -7.15
CA PHE A 222 -5.33 -14.33 -6.30
C PHE A 222 -3.89 -13.87 -6.52
N GLY A 223 -3.69 -12.56 -6.61
CA GLY A 223 -2.37 -11.94 -6.73
C GLY A 223 -2.44 -10.42 -6.61
N ASN A 224 -1.35 -9.79 -6.17
CA ASN A 224 -1.30 -8.37 -5.78
C ASN A 224 -1.87 -7.40 -6.83
N LYS A 225 -1.65 -7.67 -8.12
CA LYS A 225 -2.17 -6.84 -9.22
C LYS A 225 -3.69 -6.98 -9.38
N VAL A 226 -4.22 -8.19 -9.24
CA VAL A 226 -5.65 -8.47 -9.38
C VAL A 226 -6.42 -7.89 -8.18
N ASP A 227 -5.83 -7.98 -6.98
CA ASP A 227 -6.39 -7.37 -5.77
C ASP A 227 -6.47 -5.84 -5.87
N SER A 228 -5.45 -5.22 -6.50
CA SER A 228 -5.43 -3.78 -6.74
C SER A 228 -6.53 -3.35 -7.71
N LEU A 229 -6.72 -4.09 -8.82
CA LEU A 229 -7.80 -3.82 -9.77
C LEU A 229 -9.17 -3.89 -9.10
N LEU A 230 -9.45 -4.99 -8.38
CA LEU A 230 -10.73 -5.18 -7.71
C LEU A 230 -10.96 -4.13 -6.62
N LYS A 231 -9.91 -3.72 -5.89
CA LYS A 231 -9.97 -2.60 -4.94
C LYS A 231 -10.48 -1.32 -5.62
N TYR A 232 -9.91 -0.92 -6.74
CA TYR A 232 -10.34 0.31 -7.43
C TYR A 232 -11.72 0.17 -8.08
N CYS A 233 -12.11 -1.01 -8.56
CA CYS A 233 -13.50 -1.29 -8.96
C CYS A 233 -14.47 -1.02 -7.80
N MET A 234 -14.18 -1.54 -6.61
CA MET A 234 -15.03 -1.37 -5.44
C MET A 234 -15.04 0.08 -4.94
N LEU A 235 -13.90 0.78 -4.99
CA LEU A 235 -13.81 2.19 -4.62
C LEU A 235 -14.67 3.06 -5.56
N TYR A 236 -14.56 2.85 -6.88
CA TYR A 236 -15.40 3.51 -7.86
C TYR A 236 -16.88 3.24 -7.58
N LEU A 237 -17.27 1.97 -7.45
CA LEU A 237 -18.67 1.60 -7.19
C LEU A 237 -19.18 2.24 -5.91
N SER A 238 -18.38 2.22 -4.83
CA SER A 238 -18.73 2.83 -3.55
C SER A 238 -19.03 4.31 -3.71
N ASN A 239 -18.16 5.05 -4.40
CA ASN A 239 -18.30 6.49 -4.60
C ASN A 239 -19.45 6.81 -5.56
N ALA A 240 -19.54 6.13 -6.70
CA ALA A 240 -20.57 6.34 -7.73
C ALA A 240 -21.98 6.04 -7.21
N ILE A 241 -22.13 5.02 -6.36
CA ILE A 241 -23.40 4.62 -5.75
C ILE A 241 -23.77 5.54 -4.58
N PHE A 242 -22.80 6.20 -3.92
CA PHE A 242 -23.07 7.01 -2.74
C PHE A 242 -24.01 8.18 -3.07
N LYS A 243 -25.18 8.21 -2.41
CA LYS A 243 -26.24 9.22 -2.59
C LYS A 243 -26.76 9.42 -4.03
N ASN A 244 -26.36 8.62 -5.03
CA ASN A 244 -26.83 8.72 -6.42
C ASN A 244 -27.90 7.66 -6.75
N ARG A 245 -29.16 8.06 -6.86
CA ARG A 245 -30.29 7.14 -7.15
C ARG A 245 -30.26 6.59 -8.58
N ASN A 246 -29.83 7.39 -9.55
CA ASN A 246 -29.82 6.99 -10.96
C ASN A 246 -28.75 5.94 -11.24
N ILE A 247 -27.53 6.14 -10.74
CA ILE A 247 -26.44 5.16 -10.87
C ILE A 247 -26.81 3.86 -10.14
N LYS A 248 -27.41 3.94 -8.95
CA LYS A 248 -27.94 2.76 -8.25
C LYS A 248 -28.92 1.96 -9.11
N LYS A 249 -29.90 2.63 -9.72
CA LYS A 249 -30.88 1.97 -10.59
C LYS A 249 -30.18 1.21 -11.73
N HIS A 250 -29.23 1.84 -12.40
CA HIS A 250 -28.43 1.20 -13.45
C HIS A 250 -27.61 0.03 -12.92
N PHE A 251 -26.99 0.18 -11.74
CA PHE A 251 -26.22 -0.88 -11.08
C PHE A 251 -27.09 -2.12 -10.81
N TYR A 252 -28.35 -1.93 -10.37
CA TYR A 252 -29.30 -3.03 -10.20
C TYR A 252 -29.65 -3.70 -11.54
N ILE A 253 -29.94 -2.92 -12.58
CA ILE A 253 -30.30 -3.42 -13.91
C ILE A 253 -29.16 -4.25 -14.51
N LEU A 254 -27.92 -3.81 -14.33
CA LEU A 254 -26.71 -4.50 -14.82
C LEU A 254 -26.32 -5.73 -13.97
N GLY A 255 -27.14 -6.13 -12.99
CA GLY A 255 -26.87 -7.30 -12.15
C GLY A 255 -25.77 -7.08 -11.10
N GLY A 256 -25.43 -5.83 -10.80
CA GLY A 256 -24.35 -5.47 -9.87
C GLY A 256 -24.56 -6.01 -8.45
N THR A 257 -25.80 -6.14 -7.97
CA THR A 257 -26.08 -6.74 -6.66
C THR A 257 -25.72 -8.22 -6.59
N LYS A 258 -26.06 -9.00 -7.62
CA LYS A 258 -25.71 -10.42 -7.73
C LYS A 258 -24.18 -10.57 -7.77
N MET A 259 -23.50 -9.70 -8.51
CA MET A 259 -22.04 -9.64 -8.56
C MET A 259 -21.42 -9.35 -7.18
N ILE A 260 -21.88 -8.34 -6.45
CA ILE A 260 -21.38 -8.02 -5.09
C ILE A 260 -21.63 -9.17 -4.11
N ALA A 261 -22.80 -9.79 -4.14
CA ALA A 261 -23.10 -10.94 -3.29
C ALA A 261 -22.14 -12.11 -3.56
N ARG A 262 -21.84 -12.40 -4.84
CA ARG A 262 -20.85 -13.41 -5.22
C ARG A 262 -19.44 -13.03 -4.76
N LEU A 263 -19.03 -11.77 -4.92
CA LEU A 263 -17.73 -11.29 -4.44
C LEU A 263 -17.59 -11.43 -2.92
N LEU A 264 -18.61 -11.06 -2.14
CA LEU A 264 -18.61 -11.24 -0.68
C LEU A 264 -18.48 -12.70 -0.26
N TYR A 265 -19.18 -13.59 -0.95
CA TYR A 265 -19.17 -15.02 -0.68
C TYR A 265 -17.81 -15.65 -1.02
N LEU A 266 -17.23 -15.27 -2.16
CA LEU A 266 -16.02 -15.90 -2.70
C LEU A 266 -14.72 -15.26 -2.23
N CYS A 267 -14.69 -13.95 -1.91
CA CYS A 267 -13.47 -13.28 -1.46
C CYS A 267 -13.25 -13.54 0.04
N PRO A 268 -12.17 -14.21 0.47
CA PRO A 268 -11.88 -14.46 1.89
C PRO A 268 -11.84 -13.18 2.72
N ALA A 269 -12.15 -13.29 4.02
CA ALA A 269 -12.09 -12.18 4.97
C ALA A 269 -10.72 -11.48 5.03
N SER A 270 -9.64 -12.23 4.75
CA SER A 270 -8.26 -11.75 4.74
C SER A 270 -7.89 -10.90 3.51
N MET A 271 -8.71 -10.89 2.46
CA MET A 271 -8.41 -10.14 1.24
C MET A 271 -8.49 -8.62 1.43
N LEU A 272 -7.54 -7.92 0.79
CA LEU A 272 -7.46 -6.46 0.79
C LEU A 272 -8.70 -5.77 0.22
N CYS A 273 -9.40 -6.40 -0.73
CA CYS A 273 -10.58 -5.83 -1.36
C CYS A 273 -11.85 -5.94 -0.49
N ARG A 274 -11.89 -6.81 0.52
CA ARG A 274 -13.10 -7.12 1.29
C ARG A 274 -13.72 -5.90 2.01
N PRO A 275 -12.95 -5.02 2.68
CA PRO A 275 -13.51 -3.79 3.25
C PRO A 275 -14.17 -2.89 2.20
N PHE A 276 -13.64 -2.84 0.98
CA PHE A 276 -14.21 -2.04 -0.11
C PHE A 276 -15.52 -2.65 -0.62
N ILE A 277 -15.60 -3.99 -0.74
CA ILE A 277 -16.85 -4.68 -1.09
C ILE A 277 -17.94 -4.37 -0.03
N GLN A 278 -17.59 -4.42 1.26
CA GLN A 278 -18.49 -4.05 2.35
C GLN A 278 -18.94 -2.58 2.27
N GLY A 279 -18.05 -1.67 1.86
CA GLY A 279 -18.39 -0.27 1.58
C GLY A 279 -19.50 -0.12 0.54
N VAL A 280 -19.40 -0.86 -0.57
CA VAL A 280 -20.45 -0.90 -1.60
C VAL A 280 -21.78 -1.39 -1.02
N VAL A 281 -21.77 -2.46 -0.23
CA VAL A 281 -22.99 -3.00 0.44
C VAL A 281 -23.64 -1.94 1.33
N LYS A 282 -22.85 -1.27 2.17
CA LYS A 282 -23.34 -0.21 3.07
C LYS A 282 -24.06 0.89 2.29
N HIS A 283 -23.50 1.31 1.15
CA HIS A 283 -24.11 2.33 0.30
C HIS A 283 -25.37 1.85 -0.43
N LEU A 284 -25.46 0.55 -0.77
CA LEU A 284 -26.69 -0.04 -1.33
C LEU A 284 -27.83 -0.08 -0.30
N VAL A 285 -27.53 -0.38 0.98
CA VAL A 285 -28.54 -0.50 2.05
C VAL A 285 -29.09 0.87 2.50
N TYR A 286 -28.26 1.92 2.52
CA TYR A 286 -28.58 3.23 3.10
C TYR A 286 -29.86 3.92 2.56
N LEU A 287 -30.38 3.56 1.38
CA LEU A 287 -31.61 4.17 0.83
C LEU A 287 -32.92 3.51 1.26
N LYS A 288 -32.88 2.30 1.84
CA LYS A 288 -34.13 1.56 2.16
C LYS A 288 -34.95 2.22 3.29
N ARG A 289 -34.37 3.15 4.05
CA ARG A 289 -34.98 3.71 5.27
C ARG A 289 -35.75 5.04 5.08
N LYS A 290 -35.80 5.65 3.89
CA LYS A 290 -36.35 7.02 3.74
C LYS A 290 -37.45 7.25 2.68
N ASP A 291 -37.96 6.23 1.98
CA ASP A 291 -38.99 6.46 0.94
C ASP A 291 -40.16 5.46 1.05
N PRO A 292 -41.25 5.79 1.76
CA PRO A 292 -42.43 4.93 1.92
C PRO A 292 -43.28 4.81 0.63
N SER A 293 -42.99 5.58 -0.42
CA SER A 293 -43.83 5.66 -1.64
C SER A 293 -43.58 4.55 -2.68
N GLN A 294 -42.55 3.71 -2.54
CA GLN A 294 -42.17 2.72 -3.57
C GLN A 294 -42.55 1.27 -3.24
N ASN A 295 -43.84 1.00 -3.02
CA ASN A 295 -44.36 -0.37 -2.87
C ASN A 295 -44.50 -1.13 -4.21
N ILE A 296 -44.53 -0.47 -5.36
CA ILE A 296 -44.83 -1.12 -6.66
C ILE A 296 -43.58 -1.65 -7.37
N LEU A 297 -42.40 -1.10 -7.11
CA LEU A 297 -41.10 -1.67 -7.54
C LEU A 297 -40.60 -2.79 -6.61
N LYS A 298 -41.32 -3.07 -5.51
CA LYS A 298 -40.94 -4.12 -4.57
C LYS A 298 -41.06 -5.50 -5.21
N GLU A 299 -42.11 -5.89 -5.92
CA GLU A 299 -42.27 -7.30 -6.32
C GLU A 299 -41.17 -7.84 -7.26
N LYS A 300 -40.79 -7.10 -8.31
CA LYS A 300 -39.70 -7.55 -9.22
C LYS A 300 -38.32 -7.48 -8.56
N LEU A 301 -38.08 -6.47 -7.72
CA LEU A 301 -36.85 -6.38 -6.93
C LEU A 301 -36.82 -7.48 -5.85
N HIS A 302 -37.96 -7.81 -5.24
CA HIS A 302 -38.16 -8.77 -4.15
C HIS A 302 -38.02 -10.21 -4.64
N GLN A 303 -38.33 -10.53 -5.90
CA GLN A 303 -38.02 -11.84 -6.49
C GLN A 303 -36.49 -12.07 -6.59
N HIS A 304 -35.73 -11.06 -7.00
CA HIS A 304 -34.26 -11.12 -7.05
C HIS A 304 -33.60 -10.93 -5.67
N THR A 305 -34.22 -10.17 -4.76
CA THR A 305 -33.72 -10.04 -3.39
C THR A 305 -34.06 -11.27 -2.55
N LYS A 306 -35.15 -12.02 -2.75
CA LYS A 306 -35.46 -13.21 -1.92
C LYS A 306 -34.34 -14.26 -1.92
N THR A 307 -33.58 -14.37 -3.01
CA THR A 307 -32.48 -15.34 -3.14
C THR A 307 -31.17 -14.87 -2.48
N TYR A 308 -30.89 -13.56 -2.51
CA TYR A 308 -29.60 -13.01 -2.04
C TYR A 308 -29.69 -12.12 -0.80
N LEU A 309 -30.89 -11.67 -0.42
CA LEU A 309 -31.18 -10.93 0.80
C LEU A 309 -31.02 -11.80 2.05
N PRO A 310 -31.31 -13.12 2.05
CA PRO A 310 -30.89 -13.98 3.13
C PRO A 310 -29.36 -14.01 3.24
N ALA A 311 -28.60 -14.15 2.15
CA ALA A 311 -27.13 -14.12 2.21
C ALA A 311 -26.57 -12.73 2.64
N LEU A 312 -27.17 -11.63 2.17
CA LEU A 312 -26.82 -10.27 2.58
C LEU A 312 -27.28 -9.97 4.02
N ARG A 313 -28.41 -10.54 4.47
CA ARG A 313 -28.87 -10.48 5.87
C ARG A 313 -28.02 -11.36 6.76
N THR A 314 -27.59 -12.53 6.33
CA THR A 314 -26.63 -13.38 7.02
C THR A 314 -25.27 -12.70 7.07
N VAL A 315 -24.91 -11.88 6.07
CA VAL A 315 -23.75 -10.97 6.15
C VAL A 315 -24.02 -9.79 7.09
N GLU A 316 -25.21 -9.18 7.11
CA GLU A 316 -25.59 -8.16 8.10
C GLU A 316 -25.71 -8.72 9.53
N GLU A 317 -26.12 -9.98 9.69
CA GLU A 317 -26.29 -10.75 10.93
C GLU A 317 -24.93 -11.23 11.41
N ASN A 318 -24.05 -11.71 10.54
CA ASN A 318 -22.63 -11.95 10.86
C ASN A 318 -21.88 -10.63 11.15
N LEU A 319 -22.29 -9.51 10.54
CA LEU A 319 -21.80 -8.16 10.90
C LEU A 319 -22.45 -7.65 12.20
N ALA A 320 -23.61 -8.16 12.60
CA ALA A 320 -24.28 -7.88 13.87
C ALA A 320 -23.76 -8.78 15.00
N ASP A 321 -23.28 -9.99 14.70
CA ASP A 321 -22.50 -10.83 15.62
C ASP A 321 -21.13 -10.21 15.90
N PHE A 322 -20.59 -9.42 14.97
CA PHE A 322 -19.47 -8.53 15.25
C PHE A 322 -19.84 -7.31 16.12
N ARG A 323 -21.14 -7.00 16.28
CA ARG A 323 -21.63 -6.03 17.29
C ARG A 323 -21.96 -6.70 18.63
N LEU A 324 -21.82 -8.01 18.79
CA LEU A 324 -21.92 -8.67 20.11
C LEU A 324 -20.68 -8.51 20.99
N TYR A 325 -19.74 -7.64 20.59
CA TYR A 325 -18.76 -7.04 21.50
C TYR A 325 -19.01 -5.55 21.76
N ASP A 326 -20.20 -5.04 21.43
CA ASP A 326 -20.68 -3.71 21.78
C ASP A 326 -22.11 -3.83 22.35
N GLY A 327 -22.20 -3.89 23.67
CA GLY A 327 -23.47 -3.87 24.39
C GLY A 327 -23.26 -3.84 25.90
N CYS A 328 -23.03 -2.65 26.46
CA CYS A 328 -23.34 -2.35 27.86
C CYS A 328 -24.00 -0.98 27.90
N ASP A 329 -25.33 -0.99 27.84
CA ASP A 329 -26.25 -0.06 28.49
C ASP A 329 -27.47 -0.96 28.81
N GLU A 330 -27.82 -1.25 30.06
CA GLU A 330 -28.65 -0.40 30.95
C GLU A 330 -28.24 -0.50 32.44
N ASP A 331 -27.90 0.66 33.02
CA ASP A 331 -28.35 1.33 34.27
C ASP A 331 -28.40 0.61 35.67
N PRO A 332 -28.56 1.33 36.81
CA PRO A 332 -27.58 1.37 37.89
C PRO A 332 -28.10 0.82 39.23
N GLU A 333 -27.17 0.68 40.18
CA GLU A 333 -27.36 0.38 41.60
C GLU A 333 -27.50 -1.09 42.08
N MET A 334 -26.68 -1.33 43.10
CA MET A 334 -26.80 -2.31 44.18
C MET A 334 -26.38 -3.78 43.96
N LYS A 335 -25.21 -4.05 44.56
CA LYS A 335 -24.88 -5.18 45.43
C LYS A 335 -24.80 -6.57 44.77
N CYS A 336 -23.58 -7.06 44.59
CA CYS A 336 -23.01 -8.00 45.57
C CYS A 336 -21.57 -8.39 45.20
N THR A 337 -20.67 -8.06 46.12
CA THR A 337 -19.41 -8.73 46.38
C THR A 337 -19.54 -10.25 46.45
N ASN A 338 -18.46 -10.93 46.06
CA ASN A 338 -18.14 -12.35 46.30
C ASN A 338 -18.91 -13.36 45.45
N TYR A 339 -18.30 -13.79 44.33
CA TYR A 339 -18.07 -15.20 43.96
C TYR A 339 -17.35 -15.21 42.61
N LEU A 340 -16.02 -15.24 42.62
CA LEU A 340 -15.13 -15.82 41.58
C LEU A 340 -13.66 -15.60 41.97
N LYS A 341 -13.28 -16.15 43.13
CA LYS A 341 -11.91 -16.63 43.36
C LYS A 341 -11.91 -18.12 43.05
N LYS A 342 -11.30 -18.48 41.91
CA LYS A 342 -10.55 -19.73 41.62
C LYS A 342 -10.67 -20.11 40.13
N SER A 343 -9.78 -19.53 39.33
CA SER A 343 -8.96 -20.29 38.37
C SER A 343 -7.88 -19.35 37.84
N ASN A 344 -6.63 -19.83 37.84
CA ASN A 344 -5.46 -19.08 37.41
C ASN A 344 -5.60 -18.72 35.92
N GLY A 345 -5.74 -17.43 35.62
CA GLY A 345 -5.62 -16.87 34.29
C GLY A 345 -4.92 -15.54 34.39
N TYR A 346 -3.59 -15.54 34.22
CA TYR A 346 -2.80 -14.32 34.08
C TYR A 346 -3.28 -13.56 32.83
N ASP A 347 -3.52 -12.26 32.99
CA ASP A 347 -3.83 -11.36 31.89
C ASP A 347 -2.53 -11.04 31.12
N ILE A 348 -2.44 -11.49 29.86
CA ILE A 348 -1.22 -11.45 29.01
C ILE A 348 -1.23 -10.18 28.13
N ARG A 349 -1.60 -9.03 28.68
CA ARG A 349 -1.56 -7.76 27.93
C ARG A 349 -0.49 -6.81 28.48
N GLU A 350 0.56 -6.68 27.68
CA GLU A 350 1.41 -5.48 27.53
C GLU A 350 2.39 -5.10 28.65
N LYS A 351 3.43 -5.91 28.89
CA LYS A 351 4.81 -5.40 29.18
C LYS A 351 5.86 -6.38 28.63
N PRO A 352 6.99 -5.92 28.05
CA PRO A 352 8.12 -6.80 27.78
C PRO A 352 8.59 -7.40 29.11
N PHE A 353 8.66 -8.74 29.15
CA PHE A 353 9.03 -9.52 30.33
C PHE A 353 10.49 -9.25 30.72
N LYS A 354 10.71 -8.16 31.45
CA LYS A 354 11.85 -7.98 32.35
C LYS A 354 11.33 -8.27 33.75
N LEU A 355 11.91 -9.25 34.45
CA LEU A 355 11.78 -9.30 35.90
C LEU A 355 12.28 -7.95 36.44
N GLN A 356 11.64 -7.45 37.50
CA GLN A 356 12.15 -6.29 38.25
C GLN A 356 13.67 -6.47 38.42
N ASP A 357 14.46 -5.52 37.92
CA ASP A 357 15.93 -5.47 37.98
C ASP A 357 16.75 -6.15 36.86
N GLY A 358 16.13 -6.62 35.76
CA GLY A 358 16.88 -6.99 34.54
C GLY A 358 17.68 -8.30 34.62
N CYS A 359 17.33 -9.17 35.55
CA CYS A 359 17.84 -10.53 35.69
C CYS A 359 16.79 -11.60 35.31
N TYR A 360 17.19 -12.84 35.07
CA TYR A 360 16.29 -13.98 34.84
C TYR A 360 16.32 -14.98 36.00
N GLN A 361 15.22 -15.67 36.31
CA GLN A 361 15.21 -16.72 37.34
C GLN A 361 15.34 -18.11 36.71
N TYR A 362 16.34 -18.90 37.14
CA TYR A 362 16.57 -20.26 36.65
C TYR A 362 15.34 -21.16 36.84
N GLY A 363 14.99 -21.91 35.81
CA GLY A 363 13.85 -22.83 35.80
C GLY A 363 12.48 -22.14 35.69
N ALA A 364 12.42 -20.81 35.77
CA ALA A 364 11.18 -20.08 35.59
C ALA A 364 10.67 -20.24 34.14
N GLN A 365 9.34 -20.32 34.02
CA GLN A 365 8.66 -20.34 32.73
C GLN A 365 8.63 -18.91 32.16
N VAL A 366 9.18 -18.72 30.97
CA VAL A 366 9.11 -17.47 30.22
C VAL A 366 7.78 -17.45 29.47
N PRO A 367 6.95 -16.41 29.62
CA PRO A 367 5.76 -16.20 28.81
C PRO A 367 6.18 -15.79 27.39
N PHE A 368 6.70 -16.75 26.63
CA PHE A 368 7.16 -16.54 25.28
C PHE A 368 6.03 -16.74 24.28
N ILE A 369 5.84 -15.77 23.39
CA ILE A 369 4.92 -15.87 22.26
C ILE A 369 5.77 -16.08 21.01
N LYS A 370 5.51 -17.18 20.29
CA LYS A 370 6.16 -17.44 19.01
C LYS A 370 5.61 -16.45 17.99
N ASP A 371 6.31 -15.33 17.82
CA ASP A 371 5.91 -14.22 16.95
C ASP A 371 7.05 -13.77 16.02
N THR A 372 6.79 -12.75 15.21
CA THR A 372 7.77 -12.19 14.27
C THR A 372 8.95 -11.50 14.98
N THR A 373 8.74 -10.99 16.18
CA THR A 373 9.68 -10.12 16.90
C THR A 373 10.62 -10.87 17.84
N HIS A 374 10.30 -12.10 18.22
CA HIS A 374 11.07 -12.85 19.20
C HIS A 374 11.54 -14.19 18.62
N ALA A 375 12.78 -14.57 18.90
CA ALA A 375 13.31 -15.89 18.56
C ALA A 375 14.05 -16.50 19.75
N ILE A 376 14.01 -17.82 19.87
CA ILE A 376 14.82 -18.58 20.81
C ILE A 376 15.72 -19.50 20.00
N LEU A 377 17.02 -19.46 20.26
CA LEU A 377 17.96 -20.44 19.74
C LEU A 377 18.40 -21.37 20.88
N ALA A 378 18.14 -22.66 20.68
CA ALA A 378 18.64 -23.71 21.55
C ALA A 378 20.17 -23.82 21.37
N ASN A 379 20.89 -24.11 22.45
CA ASN A 379 22.35 -24.19 22.43
C ASN A 379 22.82 -25.32 21.50
N LYS A 380 23.33 -24.95 20.31
CA LYS A 380 23.74 -25.88 19.23
C LYS A 380 25.14 -25.56 18.73
N THR A 381 25.77 -26.55 18.10
CA THR A 381 27.14 -26.52 17.57
C THR A 381 27.35 -25.56 16.39
N ASN A 382 26.28 -25.03 15.76
CA ASN A 382 26.38 -24.09 14.62
C ASN A 382 25.64 -22.76 14.87
N TRP A 383 25.75 -22.26 16.11
CA TRP A 383 25.06 -21.04 16.53
C TRP A 383 25.44 -19.81 15.68
N LEU A 384 26.67 -19.72 15.15
CA LEU A 384 27.09 -18.58 14.30
C LEU A 384 26.21 -18.44 13.05
N THR A 385 25.97 -19.54 12.35
CA THR A 385 25.15 -19.54 11.14
C THR A 385 23.69 -19.25 11.49
N GLU A 386 23.17 -19.87 12.55
CA GLU A 386 21.78 -19.67 12.99
C GLU A 386 21.52 -18.23 13.45
N ILE A 387 22.46 -17.59 14.17
CA ILE A 387 22.41 -16.17 14.52
C ILE A 387 22.38 -15.32 13.27
N GLY A 388 23.34 -15.50 12.35
CA GLY A 388 23.42 -14.68 11.13
C GLY A 388 22.15 -14.76 10.29
N GLN A 389 21.58 -15.95 10.12
CA GLN A 389 20.31 -16.15 9.40
C GLN A 389 19.15 -15.49 10.13
N THR A 390 19.04 -15.71 11.45
CA THR A 390 17.93 -15.21 12.26
C THR A 390 17.95 -13.68 12.36
N VAL A 391 19.12 -13.09 12.63
CA VAL A 391 19.32 -11.64 12.68
C VAL A 391 19.06 -11.00 11.31
N CYS A 392 19.55 -11.61 10.21
CA CYS A 392 19.22 -11.13 8.87
C CYS A 392 17.71 -11.15 8.61
N GLY A 393 17.01 -12.21 9.02
CA GLY A 393 15.55 -12.31 8.93
C GLY A 393 14.82 -11.27 9.77
N MET A 394 15.33 -10.99 10.97
CA MET A 394 14.79 -9.98 11.87
C MET A 394 14.97 -8.56 11.32
N LEU A 395 16.16 -8.20 10.83
CA LEU A 395 16.41 -6.89 10.21
C LEU A 395 15.49 -6.66 9.02
N ASN A 396 15.33 -7.69 8.18
CA ASN A 396 14.43 -7.64 7.04
C ASN A 396 12.94 -7.59 7.42
N SER A 397 12.56 -7.94 8.65
CA SER A 397 11.16 -7.79 9.09
C SER A 397 10.77 -6.33 9.36
N ARG A 398 11.73 -5.38 9.36
CA ARG A 398 11.56 -3.95 9.68
C ARG A 398 10.89 -3.71 11.04
N ARG A 399 11.14 -4.59 12.00
CA ARG A 399 10.63 -4.50 13.38
C ARG A 399 11.79 -4.58 14.36
N ASN A 400 11.57 -4.04 15.55
CA ASN A 400 12.47 -4.26 16.67
C ASN A 400 12.29 -5.71 17.12
N CYS A 401 13.37 -6.48 17.09
CA CYS A 401 13.33 -7.91 17.39
C CYS A 401 14.35 -8.25 18.48
N THR A 402 14.10 -9.33 19.21
CA THR A 402 15.05 -9.87 20.20
C THR A 402 15.21 -11.37 20.01
N LEU A 403 16.46 -11.79 19.86
CA LEU A 403 16.87 -13.18 19.83
C LEU A 403 17.45 -13.57 21.19
N TYR A 404 16.90 -14.62 21.79
CA TYR A 404 17.28 -15.13 23.10
C TYR A 404 18.11 -16.42 22.99
N PHE A 405 19.19 -16.48 23.75
CA PHE A 405 19.96 -17.69 24.04
C PHE A 405 19.88 -18.06 25.51
N GLY A 406 19.82 -19.36 25.79
CA GLY A 406 19.72 -19.89 27.15
C GLY A 406 18.28 -20.09 27.65
N ILE A 407 17.29 -20.01 26.75
CA ILE A 407 15.90 -20.42 27.02
C ILE A 407 15.67 -21.78 26.32
N SER A 408 15.08 -22.74 27.03
CA SER A 408 14.76 -24.05 26.46
C SER A 408 13.61 -23.98 25.44
N ASN A 409 13.44 -25.03 24.64
CA ASN A 409 12.28 -25.19 23.75
C ASN A 409 10.95 -25.30 24.50
N THR A 410 10.99 -25.62 25.79
CA THR A 410 9.84 -25.60 26.70
C THR A 410 9.65 -24.24 27.37
N TYR A 411 10.32 -23.20 26.86
CA TYR A 411 10.30 -21.81 27.35
C TYR A 411 10.71 -21.68 28.82
N LYS A 412 11.64 -22.52 29.30
CA LYS A 412 12.21 -22.38 30.64
C LYS A 412 13.57 -21.70 30.58
N VAL A 413 13.86 -20.82 31.53
CA VAL A 413 15.17 -20.21 31.70
C VAL A 413 16.17 -21.30 32.11
N VAL A 414 17.14 -21.60 31.25
CA VAL A 414 18.25 -22.54 31.55
C VAL A 414 19.54 -21.77 31.78
N GLY A 415 19.75 -20.68 31.04
CA GLY A 415 21.00 -19.93 31.02
C GLY A 415 22.10 -20.63 30.23
N VAL A 416 23.11 -19.85 29.87
CA VAL A 416 24.38 -20.29 29.27
C VAL A 416 25.48 -19.97 30.27
N HIS A 417 26.33 -20.95 30.56
CA HIS A 417 27.48 -20.73 31.42
C HIS A 417 28.57 -20.02 30.61
N LEU A 418 28.90 -18.79 30.99
CA LEU A 418 29.88 -17.95 30.30
C LEU A 418 30.75 -17.23 31.32
N SER A 419 32.04 -17.53 31.30
CA SER A 419 33.09 -16.71 31.88
C SER A 419 33.19 -15.35 31.17
N ARG A 420 33.94 -14.41 31.77
CA ARG A 420 34.19 -13.10 31.15
C ARG A 420 34.83 -13.23 29.77
N GLU A 421 35.83 -14.09 29.63
CA GLU A 421 36.53 -14.35 28.38
C GLU A 421 35.59 -14.92 27.30
N GLU A 422 34.68 -15.83 27.69
CA GLU A 422 33.70 -16.39 26.76
C GLU A 422 32.65 -15.37 26.31
N LYS A 423 32.24 -14.44 27.19
CA LYS A 423 31.36 -13.32 26.81
C LYS A 423 32.02 -12.42 25.76
N ASP A 424 33.28 -12.06 25.97
CA ASP A 424 34.02 -11.21 25.04
C ASP A 424 34.24 -11.92 23.71
N LYS A 425 34.56 -13.22 23.73
CA LYS A 425 34.65 -14.05 22.52
C LYS A 425 33.32 -14.14 21.78
N PHE A 426 32.20 -14.29 22.50
CA PHE A 426 30.87 -14.31 21.90
C PHE A 426 30.54 -12.98 21.22
N ARG A 427 30.82 -11.84 21.88
CA ARG A 427 30.66 -10.50 21.29
C ARG A 427 31.49 -10.35 20.02
N LEU A 428 32.76 -10.71 20.05
CA LEU A 428 33.65 -10.61 18.89
C LEU A 428 33.11 -11.42 17.69
N HIS A 429 32.57 -12.60 17.93
CA HIS A 429 31.94 -13.40 16.89
C HIS A 429 30.64 -12.77 16.35
N CYS A 430 29.80 -12.20 17.21
CA CYS A 430 28.63 -11.44 16.79
C CYS A 430 29.05 -10.24 15.91
N ASP A 431 30.08 -9.49 16.33
CA ASP A 431 30.63 -8.39 15.56
C ASP A 431 31.14 -8.85 14.19
N GLN A 432 31.82 -10.00 14.10
CA GLN A 432 32.22 -10.58 12.83
C GLN A 432 31.02 -10.92 11.93
N ILE A 433 29.94 -11.48 12.49
CA ILE A 433 28.70 -11.74 11.74
C ILE A 433 28.13 -10.44 11.18
N PHE A 434 27.96 -9.41 12.02
CA PHE A 434 27.29 -8.17 11.65
C PHE A 434 28.14 -7.30 10.71
N THR A 435 29.47 -7.37 10.83
CA THR A 435 30.38 -6.55 10.02
C THR A 435 30.80 -7.20 8.70
N GLN A 436 31.05 -8.52 8.71
CA GLN A 436 31.63 -9.21 7.56
C GLN A 436 30.60 -10.04 6.80
N MET A 437 29.66 -10.69 7.50
CA MET A 437 28.76 -11.66 6.88
C MET A 437 27.40 -11.11 6.48
N ILE A 438 26.89 -10.07 7.16
CA ILE A 438 25.65 -9.40 6.78
C ILE A 438 25.96 -8.17 5.93
N LYS A 439 25.23 -8.01 4.81
CA LYS A 439 25.33 -6.88 3.89
C LYS A 439 23.94 -6.28 3.62
N PRO A 440 23.77 -4.95 3.62
CA PRO A 440 24.78 -3.92 3.92
C PRO A 440 25.26 -3.98 5.38
N LEU A 441 26.38 -3.30 5.65
CA LEU A 441 27.04 -3.29 6.95
C LEU A 441 26.12 -2.70 8.04
N ILE A 442 26.03 -3.36 9.19
CA ILE A 442 25.21 -2.91 10.32
C ILE A 442 26.13 -2.30 11.38
N ILE A 443 26.14 -0.97 11.52
CA ILE A 443 27.09 -0.27 12.41
C ILE A 443 26.49 0.00 13.81
N SER A 444 25.18 0.21 13.93
CA SER A 444 24.56 0.71 15.17
C SER A 444 23.26 0.02 15.60
N ASN A 445 22.80 -0.99 14.86
CA ASN A 445 21.40 -1.45 14.98
C ASN A 445 21.27 -2.83 15.61
N VAL A 446 22.33 -3.34 16.22
CA VAL A 446 22.31 -4.59 16.97
C VAL A 446 23.04 -4.41 18.30
N THR A 447 22.43 -4.87 19.39
CA THR A 447 23.03 -4.89 20.72
C THR A 447 23.08 -6.29 21.26
N VAL A 448 24.19 -6.66 21.92
CA VAL A 448 24.39 -7.97 22.55
C VAL A 448 24.52 -7.80 24.06
N ASP A 449 23.45 -8.14 24.76
CA ASP A 449 23.33 -8.00 26.21
C ASP A 449 23.42 -9.36 26.91
N PHE A 450 24.14 -9.42 28.03
CA PHE A 450 24.26 -10.61 28.87
C PHE A 450 23.51 -10.37 30.18
N LYS A 451 22.29 -10.89 30.30
CA LYS A 451 21.47 -10.75 31.50
C LYS A 451 21.75 -11.89 32.49
N PRO A 452 22.02 -11.60 33.78
CA PRO A 452 22.35 -12.65 34.75
C PRO A 452 21.15 -13.55 35.05
N VAL A 453 21.42 -14.83 35.31
CA VAL A 453 20.41 -15.81 35.73
C VAL A 453 20.58 -16.13 37.22
N LEU A 454 19.60 -15.75 38.03
CA LEU A 454 19.52 -16.04 39.46
C LEU A 454 19.04 -17.48 39.67
N ASN A 455 19.80 -18.26 40.43
CA ASN A 455 19.39 -19.58 40.89
C ASN A 455 19.15 -19.52 42.40
N ALA A 456 17.94 -19.92 42.84
CA ALA A 456 17.49 -19.85 44.24
C ALA A 456 18.41 -20.58 45.23
N LYS A 457 19.25 -21.52 44.76
CA LYS A 457 20.18 -22.28 45.61
C LYS A 457 21.61 -21.76 45.62
N LYS A 458 22.03 -20.92 44.65
CA LYS A 458 23.37 -20.30 44.54
C LYS A 458 23.33 -19.21 43.47
N THR A 459 23.80 -18.00 43.76
CA THR A 459 24.18 -17.01 42.76
C THR A 459 25.41 -17.52 41.98
N SER A 460 25.17 -18.39 41.00
CA SER A 460 26.19 -18.71 40.00
C SER A 460 26.45 -17.44 39.18
N SER A 461 27.56 -16.74 39.45
CA SER A 461 27.93 -15.49 38.78
C SER A 461 28.09 -15.61 37.26
N ASN A 462 28.14 -16.84 36.73
CA ASN A 462 28.52 -17.11 35.35
C ASN A 462 27.34 -17.57 34.47
N LEU A 463 26.13 -17.70 35.01
CA LEU A 463 24.97 -18.14 34.24
C LEU A 463 24.22 -16.93 33.65
N HIS A 464 24.05 -16.87 32.33
CA HIS A 464 23.48 -15.71 31.64
C HIS A 464 22.45 -16.10 30.57
N ILE A 465 21.48 -15.22 30.32
CA ILE A 465 20.71 -15.16 29.07
C ILE A 465 21.40 -14.14 28.17
N ILE A 466 21.57 -14.50 26.90
CA ILE A 466 22.10 -13.57 25.90
C ILE A 466 20.92 -13.04 25.10
N GLU A 467 20.75 -11.72 25.09
CA GLU A 467 19.77 -11.00 24.29
C GLU A 467 20.50 -10.32 23.14
N ILE A 468 20.13 -10.67 21.91
CA ILE A 468 20.56 -9.97 20.71
C ILE A 468 19.37 -9.18 20.20
N SER A 469 19.37 -7.87 20.45
CA SER A 469 18.28 -6.99 20.02
C SER A 469 18.66 -6.32 18.70
N THR A 470 17.74 -6.32 17.74
CA THR A 470 17.89 -5.64 16.45
C THR A 470 16.90 -4.49 16.36
N PHE A 471 17.33 -3.35 15.83
CA PHE A 471 16.47 -2.20 15.59
C PHE A 471 16.01 -2.16 14.13
N ALA A 472 14.77 -1.72 13.91
CA ALA A 472 14.16 -1.65 12.58
C ALA A 472 14.99 -0.77 11.62
N GLN A 473 15.14 -1.22 10.38
CA GLN A 473 15.82 -0.49 9.31
C GLN A 473 15.08 -0.59 7.98
N GLU A 474 15.27 0.40 7.12
CA GLU A 474 14.66 0.43 5.79
C GLU A 474 15.43 -0.41 4.75
N SER A 475 16.71 -0.67 4.99
CA SER A 475 17.57 -1.42 4.05
C SER A 475 17.28 -2.92 4.04
N PHE A 476 17.39 -3.55 2.87
CA PHE A 476 17.36 -5.01 2.75
C PHE A 476 18.72 -5.61 3.07
N HIS A 477 18.73 -6.65 3.89
CA HIS A 477 19.91 -7.34 4.36
C HIS A 477 20.03 -8.74 3.76
N SER A 478 21.26 -9.17 3.54
CA SER A 478 21.62 -10.51 3.12
C SER A 478 22.72 -11.05 4.02
N PHE A 479 22.64 -12.32 4.39
CA PHE A 479 23.68 -13.03 5.12
C PHE A 479 24.40 -13.98 4.15
N LYS A 480 25.69 -13.77 3.93
CA LYS A 480 26.49 -14.51 2.94
C LYS A 480 25.85 -14.55 1.55
N GLY A 481 25.32 -13.40 1.10
CA GLY A 481 24.66 -13.24 -0.20
C GLY A 481 23.25 -13.85 -0.30
N LYS A 482 22.71 -14.40 0.79
CA LYS A 482 21.35 -14.98 0.84
C LYS A 482 20.43 -14.12 1.69
N CYS A 483 19.20 -13.93 1.24
CA CYS A 483 18.20 -13.16 1.95
C CYS A 483 17.35 -14.05 2.85
N TYR A 484 17.14 -13.61 4.09
CA TYR A 484 16.27 -14.29 5.04
C TYR A 484 15.15 -13.36 5.45
N PHE A 485 13.97 -13.90 5.72
CA PHE A 485 12.83 -13.14 6.24
C PHE A 485 12.23 -13.87 7.43
N ARG A 486 11.92 -13.14 8.50
CA ARG A 486 11.26 -13.69 9.67
C ARG A 486 9.76 -13.38 9.65
N HIS A 487 8.94 -14.41 9.75
CA HIS A 487 7.48 -14.30 9.81
C HIS A 487 6.91 -15.43 10.67
N ASN A 488 5.87 -15.15 11.48
CA ASN A 488 5.20 -16.13 12.34
C ASN A 488 6.15 -17.00 13.20
N GLY A 489 7.21 -16.40 13.73
CA GLY A 489 8.16 -17.11 14.58
C GLY A 489 9.20 -17.96 13.86
N GLU A 490 9.25 -17.91 12.54
CA GLU A 490 10.17 -18.69 11.73
C GLU A 490 10.99 -17.81 10.82
N THR A 491 12.26 -18.18 10.64
CA THR A 491 13.16 -17.50 9.70
C THR A 491 13.33 -18.39 8.48
N GLN A 492 12.99 -17.85 7.31
CA GLN A 492 12.97 -18.59 6.04
C GLN A 492 13.93 -17.95 5.04
N LEU A 493 14.56 -18.78 4.22
CA LEU A 493 15.34 -18.33 3.07
C LEU A 493 14.39 -17.85 1.98
N VAL A 494 14.62 -16.65 1.46
CA VAL A 494 13.75 -16.04 0.44
C VAL A 494 14.57 -15.45 -0.70
N GLY A 495 14.01 -15.45 -1.92
CA GLY A 495 14.58 -14.70 -3.04
C GLY A 495 14.44 -13.20 -2.84
N ALA A 496 15.31 -12.39 -3.48
CA ALA A 496 15.30 -10.93 -3.34
C ALA A 496 13.94 -10.29 -3.70
N GLU A 497 13.27 -10.81 -4.73
CA GLU A 497 11.95 -10.30 -5.11
C GLU A 497 10.86 -10.67 -4.10
N MET A 498 10.86 -11.92 -3.63
CA MET A 498 9.92 -12.36 -2.59
C MET A 498 10.14 -11.60 -1.28
N LEU A 499 11.39 -11.29 -0.94
CA LEU A 499 11.74 -10.47 0.21
C LEU A 499 11.08 -9.09 0.13
N ARG A 500 11.18 -8.41 -1.01
CA ARG A 500 10.52 -7.10 -1.22
C ARG A 500 9.02 -7.20 -1.03
N LEU A 501 8.38 -8.22 -1.60
CA LEU A 501 6.95 -8.44 -1.46
C LEU A 501 6.53 -8.71 0.00
N MET A 502 7.31 -9.52 0.72
CA MET A 502 7.06 -9.84 2.12
C MET A 502 7.21 -8.62 3.03
N VAL A 503 8.21 -7.77 2.78
CA VAL A 503 8.39 -6.50 3.50
C VAL A 503 7.23 -5.55 3.27
N ILE A 504 6.82 -5.36 2.01
CA ILE A 504 5.65 -4.54 1.66
C ILE A 504 4.39 -5.08 2.35
N GLY A 505 4.20 -6.41 2.35
CA GLY A 505 3.08 -7.04 3.03
C GLY A 505 3.08 -6.78 4.55
N ALA A 506 4.24 -6.92 5.20
CA ALA A 506 4.38 -6.70 6.63
C ALA A 506 4.19 -5.23 7.03
N GLU A 507 4.61 -4.28 6.20
CA GLU A 507 4.33 -2.85 6.38
C GLU A 507 2.84 -2.56 6.21
N LEU A 508 2.20 -3.13 5.20
CA LEU A 508 0.77 -2.95 4.99
C LEU A 508 -0.05 -3.48 6.17
N GLU A 509 0.34 -4.61 6.76
CA GLU A 509 -0.28 -5.12 7.99
C GLU A 509 -0.09 -4.17 9.18
N LYS A 510 1.11 -3.61 9.35
CA LYS A 510 1.38 -2.61 10.39
C LYS A 510 0.49 -1.38 10.22
N TRP A 511 0.41 -0.85 9.00
CA TRP A 511 -0.44 0.30 8.67
C TRP A 511 -1.91 0.02 8.93
N LYS A 512 -2.43 -1.18 8.59
CA LYS A 512 -3.82 -1.58 8.91
C LYS A 512 -4.07 -1.60 10.41
N LEU A 513 -3.11 -2.08 11.20
CA LEU A 513 -3.25 -2.14 12.66
C LEU A 513 -3.24 -0.73 13.27
N GLU A 514 -2.39 0.17 12.77
CA GLU A 514 -2.38 1.58 13.14
C GLU A 514 -3.68 2.29 12.74
N GLU A 515 -4.16 2.07 11.52
CA GLU A 515 -5.46 2.59 11.06
C GLU A 515 -6.60 2.13 11.96
N LYS A 516 -6.60 0.86 12.38
CA LYS A 516 -7.58 0.35 13.34
C LYS A 516 -7.47 1.06 14.69
N LYS A 517 -6.26 1.20 15.25
CA LYS A 517 -6.05 1.92 16.52
C LYS A 517 -6.55 3.37 16.45
N TRP A 518 -6.30 4.07 15.34
CA TRP A 518 -6.78 5.43 15.14
C TRP A 518 -8.29 5.52 15.00
N LYS A 519 -8.94 4.53 14.39
CA LYS A 519 -10.41 4.44 14.35
C LYS A 519 -10.98 4.22 15.75
N ASP A 520 -10.42 3.27 16.50
CA ASP A 520 -10.85 2.97 17.86
C ASP A 520 -10.69 4.20 18.78
N GLU A 521 -9.60 4.98 18.64
CA GLU A 521 -9.39 6.22 19.40
C GLU A 521 -10.32 7.36 18.95
N LEU A 522 -10.58 7.49 17.64
CA LEU A 522 -11.54 8.47 17.12
C LEU A 522 -12.95 8.20 17.64
N ASP A 523 -13.37 6.94 17.66
CA ASP A 523 -14.66 6.52 18.21
C ASP A 523 -14.72 6.86 19.71
N ARG A 524 -13.66 6.56 20.48
CA ARG A 524 -13.54 6.93 21.90
C ARG A 524 -13.71 8.43 22.13
N LEU A 525 -13.01 9.27 21.35
CA LEU A 525 -13.10 10.73 21.47
C LEU A 525 -14.49 11.26 21.10
N THR A 526 -15.11 10.67 20.07
CA THR A 526 -16.47 11.03 19.65
C THR A 526 -17.49 10.71 20.76
N THR A 527 -17.34 9.56 21.44
CA THR A 527 -18.17 9.21 22.60
C THR A 527 -17.98 10.18 23.76
N ILE A 528 -16.74 10.61 24.04
CA ILE A 528 -16.45 11.59 25.09
C ILE A 528 -17.08 12.96 24.76
N GLN A 529 -16.96 13.43 23.51
CA GLN A 529 -17.53 14.70 23.07
C GLN A 529 -19.06 14.67 23.15
N ALA A 530 -19.69 13.57 22.72
CA ALA A 530 -21.13 13.39 22.85
C ALA A 530 -21.56 13.51 24.33
N ARG A 531 -20.87 12.82 25.26
CA ARG A 531 -21.14 12.91 26.71
C ARG A 531 -20.94 14.32 27.28
N SER A 532 -19.93 15.06 26.81
CA SER A 532 -19.67 16.46 27.22
C SER A 532 -20.81 17.40 26.79
N ASN A 533 -21.30 17.23 25.56
CA ASN A 533 -22.40 18.03 25.05
C ASN A 533 -23.69 17.79 25.86
N TYR A 534 -23.97 16.53 26.24
CA TYR A 534 -25.10 16.21 27.11
C TYR A 534 -24.98 16.83 28.51
N LYS A 535 -23.79 16.85 29.12
CA LYS A 535 -23.59 17.50 30.43
C LYS A 535 -23.77 19.02 30.39
N THR A 536 -23.39 19.65 29.28
CA THR A 536 -23.52 21.11 29.12
C THR A 536 -24.99 21.53 28.97
N LEU A 537 -25.81 20.68 28.33
CA LEU A 537 -27.26 20.89 28.20
C LEU A 537 -28.06 20.64 29.48
N MET A 538 -27.48 19.95 30.47
CA MET A 538 -28.15 19.58 31.73
C MET A 538 -27.64 20.37 32.95
N SER A 539 -26.79 21.39 32.75
CA SER A 539 -26.45 22.32 33.82
C SER A 539 -27.70 23.15 34.18
N PRO A 540 -28.16 23.18 35.45
CA PRO A 540 -29.28 24.01 35.84
C PRO A 540 -28.93 25.49 35.61
N VAL A 541 -29.82 26.21 34.94
CA VAL A 541 -29.84 27.68 34.87
C VAL A 541 -30.44 28.23 36.15
#